data_AF-A0A937MPA6-F1
#
_entry.id   AF-A0A937MPA6-F1
#
_cell.length_a   1.000
_cell.length_b   1.000
_cell.length_c   1.000
_cell.angle_alpha   90.00
_cell.angle_beta   90.00
_cell.angle_gamma   90.00
#
_symmetry.space_group_name_H-M   'P 1'
#
loop_
_entity.id
_entity.type
_entity.pdbx_description
1 polymer ?
#
loop_
_entity_poly.entity_id
_entity_poly.type
_entity_poly.pdbx_seq_one_letter_code
_entity_poly.pdbx_strand_id
1 'polypeptide(L)'
;MQKLQQNSVRFQKIREVLKKKFNAFQKKLDGERAQIAKIEEELRKQSMMLSLDAKEGKEMELGKRTRHYKYMYGEVTQEMKDAEFEATRRVGKEIEKIVEKMSQKEKFTIILEDGTVGLIYYDDTIDITNQVTEAYDKLGK
;
A
#
# COMPACT_ATOMS: atom_id res chain seq x y z
N MET A 1 14.75 -10.49 1.51
CA MET A 1 13.44 -10.15 2.12
C MET A 1 12.23 -10.75 1.42
N GLN A 2 12.26 -11.00 0.11
CA GLN A 2 11.07 -11.41 -0.66
C GLN A 2 10.34 -12.64 -0.09
N LYS A 3 11.05 -13.74 0.19
CA LYS A 3 10.46 -14.95 0.79
C LYS A 3 9.81 -14.67 2.16
N LEU A 4 10.44 -13.85 3.01
CA LEU A 4 9.87 -13.44 4.31
C LEU A 4 8.57 -12.65 4.13
N GLN A 5 8.54 -11.70 3.21
CA GLN A 5 7.34 -10.92 2.90
C GLN A 5 6.19 -11.79 2.40
N GLN A 6 6.47 -12.94 1.79
CA GLN A 6 5.46 -13.90 1.34
C GLN A 6 5.02 -14.83 2.46
N ASN A 7 5.95 -15.31 3.29
CA ASN A 7 5.68 -16.43 4.20
C ASN A 7 5.41 -16.01 5.65
N SER A 8 5.85 -14.83 6.09
CA SER A 8 5.64 -14.36 7.47
C SER A 8 4.16 -14.04 7.73
N VAL A 9 3.60 -14.67 8.76
CA VAL A 9 2.24 -14.39 9.24
C VAL A 9 2.14 -12.94 9.74
N ARG A 10 3.15 -12.46 10.46
CA ARG A 10 3.21 -11.08 10.96
C ARG A 10 3.25 -10.07 9.81
N PHE A 11 4.06 -10.32 8.79
CA PHE A 11 4.12 -9.46 7.61
C PHE A 11 2.78 -9.46 6.85
N GLN A 12 2.16 -10.63 6.64
CA GLN A 12 0.85 -10.70 5.99
C GLN A 12 -0.22 -9.92 6.77
N LYS A 13 -0.19 -9.93 8.11
CA LYS A 13 -1.09 -9.10 8.92
C LYS A 13 -0.90 -7.61 8.67
N ILE A 14 0.35 -7.13 8.56
CA ILE A 14 0.64 -5.73 8.23
C ILE A 14 0.07 -5.40 6.84
N ARG A 15 0.31 -6.26 5.85
CA ARG A 15 -0.21 -6.11 4.49
C ARG A 15 -1.74 -6.06 4.46
N GLU A 16 -2.42 -6.91 5.22
CA GLU A 16 -3.88 -6.90 5.30
C GLU A 16 -4.43 -5.63 5.96
N VAL A 17 -3.73 -5.06 6.95
CA VAL A 17 -4.09 -3.75 7.52
C VAL A 17 -3.98 -2.64 6.46
N LEU A 18 -2.88 -2.61 5.70
CA LEU A 18 -2.69 -1.64 4.61
C LEU A 18 -3.76 -1.81 3.52
N LYS A 19 -4.04 -3.05 3.13
CA LYS A 19 -5.10 -3.38 2.14
C LYS A 19 -6.48 -2.94 2.62
N LYS A 20 -6.81 -3.11 3.90
CA LYS A 20 -8.09 -2.63 4.46
C LYS A 20 -8.20 -1.11 4.40
N LYS A 21 -7.12 -0.38 4.73
CA LYS A 21 -7.08 1.08 4.56
C LYS A 21 -7.31 1.47 3.11
N PHE A 22 -6.58 0.85 2.18
CA PHE A 22 -6.74 1.10 0.76
C PHE A 22 -8.17 0.86 0.26
N ASN A 23 -8.77 -0.29 0.62
CA ASN A 23 -10.13 -0.61 0.23
C ASN A 23 -11.16 0.41 0.75
N ALA A 24 -10.93 0.97 1.95
CA ALA A 24 -11.80 2.02 2.49
C ALA A 24 -11.69 3.31 1.67
N PHE A 25 -10.49 3.69 1.24
CA PHE A 25 -10.28 4.84 0.36
C PHE A 25 -10.83 4.62 -1.05
N GLN A 26 -10.64 3.43 -1.61
CA GLN A 26 -11.19 3.07 -2.92
C GLN A 26 -12.71 3.21 -2.93
N LYS A 27 -13.40 2.75 -1.88
CA LYS A 27 -14.86 2.94 -1.75
C LYS A 27 -15.29 4.40 -1.74
N LYS A 28 -14.51 5.30 -1.13
CA LYS A 28 -14.79 6.75 -1.15
C LYS A 28 -14.61 7.33 -2.56
N LEU A 29 -13.53 6.95 -3.24
CA LEU A 29 -13.28 7.36 -4.62
C LEU A 29 -14.36 6.86 -5.58
N ASP A 30 -14.78 5.61 -5.45
CA ASP A 30 -15.85 5.03 -6.26
C ASP A 30 -17.18 5.76 -6.04
N GLY A 31 -17.46 6.15 -4.78
CA GLY A 31 -18.62 6.96 -4.44
C GLY A 31 -18.63 8.32 -5.15
N GLU A 32 -17.53 9.08 -5.09
CA GLU A 32 -17.47 10.36 -5.79
C GLU A 32 -17.47 10.21 -7.32
N ARG A 33 -16.84 9.15 -7.85
CA ARG A 33 -16.89 8.85 -9.28
C ARG A 33 -18.32 8.56 -9.74
N ALA A 34 -19.11 7.84 -8.94
CA ALA A 34 -20.52 7.59 -9.24
C ALA A 34 -21.36 8.88 -9.22
N GLN A 35 -21.10 9.81 -8.29
CA GLN A 35 -21.77 11.11 -8.26
C GLN A 35 -21.42 11.97 -9.49
N ILE A 36 -20.14 11.99 -9.89
CA ILE A 36 -19.69 12.67 -11.11
C ILE A 36 -20.44 12.10 -12.32
N ALA A 37 -20.43 10.78 -12.49
CA ALA A 37 -21.10 10.11 -13.62
C ALA A 37 -22.61 10.41 -13.67
N LYS A 38 -23.26 10.48 -12.49
CA LYS A 38 -24.68 10.84 -12.40
C LYS A 38 -24.95 12.26 -12.89
N ILE A 39 -24.13 13.24 -12.48
CA ILE A 39 -24.29 14.64 -12.92
C ILE A 39 -24.01 14.77 -14.42
N GLU A 40 -22.99 14.09 -14.93
CA GLU A 40 -22.69 14.02 -16.37
C GLU A 40 -23.88 13.45 -17.17
N GLU A 41 -24.47 12.37 -16.67
CA GLU A 41 -25.64 11.74 -17.31
C GLU A 41 -26.87 12.65 -17.29
N GLU A 42 -27.13 13.31 -16.16
CA GLU A 42 -28.23 14.28 -16.02
C GLU A 42 -28.03 15.47 -16.96
N LEU A 43 -26.83 16.05 -17.03
CA LEU A 43 -26.50 17.11 -17.99
C LEU A 43 -26.70 16.63 -19.43
N ARG A 44 -26.28 15.40 -19.77
CA ARG A 44 -26.46 14.85 -21.12
C ARG A 44 -27.93 14.66 -21.48
N LYS A 45 -28.72 14.03 -20.60
CA LYS A 45 -30.12 13.64 -20.86
C LYS A 45 -31.11 14.80 -20.72
N GLN A 46 -30.86 15.71 -19.79
CA GLN A 46 -31.80 16.78 -19.43
C GLN A 46 -31.33 18.15 -19.95
N SER A 47 -30.20 18.26 -20.66
CA SER A 47 -29.68 19.54 -21.18
C SER A 47 -30.71 20.39 -21.92
N MET A 48 -31.61 19.75 -22.69
CA MET A 48 -32.65 20.45 -23.46
C MET A 48 -33.88 20.83 -22.62
N MET A 49 -34.03 20.28 -21.41
CA MET A 49 -35.15 20.53 -20.49
C MET A 49 -34.77 21.42 -19.30
N LEU A 50 -33.47 21.62 -19.05
CA LEU A 50 -32.97 22.48 -17.97
C LEU A 50 -33.01 23.95 -18.39
N SER A 51 -33.31 24.85 -17.44
CA SER A 51 -33.06 26.27 -17.62
C SER A 51 -31.55 26.56 -17.70
N LEU A 52 -31.20 27.73 -18.23
CA LEU A 52 -29.79 28.16 -18.30
C LEU A 52 -29.13 28.14 -16.92
N ASP A 53 -29.78 28.74 -15.91
CA ASP A 53 -29.28 28.78 -14.53
C ASP A 53 -29.11 27.38 -13.93
N ALA A 54 -30.05 26.46 -14.20
CA ALA A 54 -29.97 25.09 -13.70
C ALA A 54 -28.84 24.30 -14.37
N LYS A 55 -28.57 24.56 -15.65
CA LYS A 55 -27.44 23.98 -16.39
C LYS A 55 -26.11 24.48 -15.86
N GLU A 56 -25.96 25.80 -15.70
CA GLU A 56 -24.75 26.41 -15.14
C GLU A 56 -24.45 25.92 -13.72
N GLY A 57 -25.48 25.79 -12.88
CA GLY A 57 -25.34 25.23 -11.54
C GLY A 57 -24.79 23.80 -11.54
N LYS A 58 -25.32 22.93 -12.42
CA LYS A 58 -24.83 21.54 -12.55
C LYS A 58 -23.42 21.45 -13.13
N GLU A 59 -23.07 22.29 -14.10
CA GLU A 59 -21.71 22.35 -14.66
C GLU A 59 -20.68 22.80 -13.60
N MET A 60 -21.05 23.79 -12.77
CA MET A 60 -20.23 24.22 -11.65
C MET A 60 -20.07 23.13 -10.59
N GLU A 61 -21.15 22.41 -10.25
CA GLU A 61 -21.08 21.27 -9.33
C GLU A 61 -20.18 20.16 -9.88
N LEU A 62 -20.35 19.79 -11.14
CA LEU A 62 -19.52 18.80 -11.83
C LEU A 62 -18.03 19.20 -11.77
N GLY A 63 -17.72 20.46 -12.08
CA GLY A 63 -16.37 20.99 -11.99
C GLY A 63 -15.80 20.92 -10.57
N LYS A 64 -16.59 21.27 -9.55
CA LYS A 64 -16.19 21.17 -8.13
C LYS A 64 -15.89 19.73 -7.72
N ARG A 65 -16.78 18.79 -8.04
CA ARG A 65 -16.61 17.36 -7.71
C ARG A 65 -15.43 16.74 -8.45
N THR A 66 -15.24 17.07 -9.72
CA THR A 66 -14.11 16.58 -10.50
C THR A 66 -12.77 17.01 -9.90
N ARG A 67 -12.67 18.28 -9.47
CA ARG A 67 -11.46 18.77 -8.76
C ARG A 67 -11.27 18.06 -7.43
N HIS A 68 -12.35 17.89 -6.66
CA HIS A 68 -12.30 17.18 -5.39
C HIS A 68 -11.86 15.72 -5.56
N TYR A 69 -12.39 15.00 -6.55
CA TYR A 69 -11.98 13.64 -6.89
C TYR A 69 -10.48 13.56 -7.21
N LYS A 70 -9.96 14.46 -8.06
CA LYS A 70 -8.53 14.50 -8.38
C LYS A 70 -7.66 14.74 -7.15
N TYR A 71 -8.10 15.65 -6.27
CA TYR A 71 -7.43 15.93 -4.99
C TYR A 71 -7.39 14.69 -4.10
N MET A 72 -8.54 14.08 -3.83
CA MET A 72 -8.63 12.86 -3.02
C MET A 72 -7.79 11.72 -3.60
N TYR A 73 -7.80 11.54 -4.92
CA TYR A 73 -7.00 10.51 -5.57
C TYR A 73 -5.49 10.72 -5.31
N GLY A 74 -5.03 11.97 -5.38
CA GLY A 74 -3.66 12.34 -5.05
C GLY A 74 -3.31 12.06 -3.59
N GLU A 75 -4.16 12.50 -2.65
CA GLU A 75 -3.97 12.25 -1.22
C GLU A 75 -3.89 10.76 -0.90
N VAL A 76 -4.85 9.97 -1.39
CA VAL A 76 -4.88 8.51 -1.17
C VAL A 76 -3.63 7.85 -1.73
N THR A 77 -3.20 8.24 -2.94
CA THR A 77 -1.98 7.68 -3.54
C THR A 77 -0.74 8.00 -2.70
N GLN A 78 -0.65 9.21 -2.15
CA GLN A 78 0.47 9.62 -1.30
C GLN A 78 0.44 8.90 0.05
N GLU A 79 -0.71 8.89 0.72
CA GLU A 79 -0.88 8.21 2.02
C GLU A 79 -0.58 6.71 1.93
N MET A 80 -0.97 6.06 0.82
CA MET A 80 -0.61 4.66 0.57
C MET A 80 0.90 4.46 0.47
N LYS A 81 1.59 5.28 -0.33
CA LYS A 81 3.04 5.19 -0.48
C LYS A 81 3.76 5.39 0.85
N ASP A 82 3.31 6.38 1.62
CA ASP A 82 3.90 6.68 2.92
C ASP A 82 3.66 5.53 3.90
N ALA A 83 2.45 4.98 3.94
CA ALA A 83 2.11 3.84 4.79
C ALA A 83 2.89 2.57 4.42
N GLU A 84 3.08 2.29 3.12
CA GLU A 84 3.90 1.17 2.64
C GLU A 84 5.38 1.37 2.98
N PHE A 85 5.90 2.59 2.80
CA PHE A 85 7.28 2.93 3.15
C PHE A 85 7.54 2.78 4.65
N GLU A 86 6.66 3.32 5.49
CA GLU A 86 6.76 3.20 6.95
C GLU A 86 6.68 1.75 7.42
N ALA A 87 5.74 0.98 6.87
CA ALA A 87 5.62 -0.44 7.17
C ALA A 87 6.89 -1.21 6.79
N THR A 88 7.41 -0.99 5.59
CA THR A 88 8.65 -1.62 5.11
C THR A 88 9.85 -1.25 5.99
N ARG A 89 10.00 0.04 6.30
CA ARG A 89 11.07 0.54 7.17
C ARG A 89 10.99 -0.08 8.57
N ARG A 90 9.79 -0.19 9.14
CA ARG A 90 9.57 -0.81 10.44
C ARG A 90 9.94 -2.29 10.42
N VAL A 91 9.46 -3.03 9.41
CA VAL A 91 9.79 -4.45 9.23
C VAL A 91 11.31 -4.62 9.11
N GLY A 92 11.98 -3.82 8.26
CA GLY A 92 13.43 -3.85 8.09
C GLY A 92 14.18 -3.71 9.42
N LYS A 93 13.84 -2.73 10.24
CA LYS A 93 14.44 -2.54 11.57
C LYS A 93 14.17 -3.71 12.53
N GLU A 94 12.99 -4.33 12.44
CA GLU A 94 12.65 -5.51 13.25
C GLU A 94 13.50 -6.72 12.80
N ILE A 95 13.71 -6.89 11.50
CA ILE A 95 14.56 -7.95 10.92
C ILE A 95 16.04 -7.73 11.24
N GLU A 96 16.57 -6.51 11.10
CA GLU A 96 17.96 -6.18 11.46
C GLU A 96 18.29 -6.63 12.89
N LYS A 97 17.40 -6.35 13.85
CA LYS A 97 17.57 -6.78 15.25
C LYS A 97 17.54 -8.29 15.44
N ILE A 98 16.76 -9.02 14.63
CA ILE A 98 16.73 -10.48 14.66
C ILE A 98 18.05 -11.04 14.13
N VAL A 99 18.46 -10.54 12.97
CA VAL A 99 19.68 -10.92 12.27
C VAL A 99 20.91 -10.64 13.14
N GLU A 100 20.96 -9.51 13.84
CA GLU A 100 22.03 -9.18 14.80
C GLU A 100 22.11 -10.16 15.98
N LYS A 101 20.97 -10.58 16.54
CA LYS A 101 20.94 -11.59 17.61
C LYS A 101 21.39 -12.96 17.10
N MET A 102 20.98 -13.32 15.89
CA MET A 102 21.38 -14.57 15.24
C MET A 102 22.87 -14.57 14.93
N SER A 103 23.44 -13.46 14.42
CA SER A 103 24.87 -13.36 14.11
C SER A 103 25.75 -13.53 15.34
N GLN A 104 25.34 -13.01 16.50
CA GLN A 104 26.07 -13.22 17.76
C GLN A 104 26.04 -14.68 18.23
N LYS A 105 24.89 -15.36 18.08
CA LYS A 105 24.70 -16.75 18.54
C LYS A 105 25.38 -17.76 17.62
N GLU A 106 25.22 -17.58 16.31
CA GLU A 106 25.65 -18.52 15.27
C GLU A 106 26.99 -18.12 14.63
N LYS A 107 27.56 -16.99 15.07
CA LYS A 107 28.86 -16.45 14.65
C LYS A 107 28.95 -16.17 13.14
N PHE A 108 27.87 -15.66 12.55
CA PHE A 108 27.88 -15.23 11.16
C PHE A 108 28.82 -14.05 10.96
N THR A 109 29.75 -14.17 10.01
CA THR A 109 30.66 -13.09 9.62
C THR A 109 29.96 -12.04 8.76
N ILE A 110 29.03 -12.48 7.91
CA ILE A 110 28.25 -11.63 7.02
C ILE A 110 26.88 -12.27 6.76
N ILE A 111 25.85 -11.44 6.64
CA ILE A 111 24.51 -11.84 6.20
C ILE A 111 24.15 -10.89 5.07
N LEU A 112 23.79 -11.45 3.92
CA LEU A 112 23.46 -10.70 2.72
C LEU A 112 21.99 -10.91 2.38
N GLU A 113 21.35 -9.88 1.83
CA GLU A 113 20.02 -10.04 1.26
C GLU A 113 20.11 -10.64 -0.15
N ASP A 114 19.24 -11.59 -0.45
CA ASP A 114 19.02 -12.05 -1.83
C ASP A 114 18.67 -10.86 -2.75
N GLY A 115 19.43 -10.72 -3.85
CA GLY A 115 19.39 -9.55 -4.74
C GLY A 115 20.40 -8.43 -4.42
N THR A 116 21.26 -8.61 -3.41
CA THR A 116 22.40 -7.71 -3.17
C THR A 116 23.30 -7.65 -4.40
N VAL A 117 23.67 -6.44 -4.84
CA VAL A 117 24.53 -6.25 -6.02
C VAL A 117 25.85 -7.02 -5.85
N GLY A 118 26.16 -7.88 -6.81
CA GLY A 118 27.36 -8.74 -6.78
C GLY A 118 27.13 -10.14 -6.18
N LEU A 119 25.98 -10.41 -5.55
CA LEU A 119 25.59 -11.76 -5.15
C LEU A 119 24.96 -12.49 -6.35
N ILE A 120 25.75 -13.29 -7.05
CA ILE A 120 25.31 -14.01 -8.26
C ILE A 120 24.77 -15.40 -7.92
N TYR A 121 25.37 -16.07 -6.93
CA TYR A 121 25.03 -17.42 -6.52
C TYR A 121 25.32 -17.59 -5.02
N TYR A 122 24.48 -18.38 -4.37
CA TYR A 122 24.72 -18.96 -3.06
C TYR A 122 24.07 -20.34 -3.02
N ASP A 123 24.54 -21.20 -2.14
CA ASP A 123 23.92 -22.51 -1.92
C ASP A 123 22.73 -22.37 -0.95
N ASP A 124 21.58 -22.96 -1.29
CA ASP A 124 20.36 -22.85 -0.45
C ASP A 124 20.57 -23.37 0.98
N THR A 125 21.59 -24.22 1.23
CA THR A 125 21.93 -24.70 2.59
C THR A 125 22.38 -23.59 3.55
N ILE A 126 22.81 -22.43 3.03
CA ILE A 126 23.16 -21.26 3.85
C ILE A 126 22.05 -20.22 3.92
N ASP A 127 20.88 -20.48 3.33
CA ASP A 127 19.71 -19.58 3.40
C ASP A 127 19.04 -19.64 4.79
N ILE A 128 19.24 -18.59 5.58
CA ILE A 128 18.66 -18.45 6.91
C ILE A 128 17.25 -17.84 6.90
N THR A 129 16.65 -17.56 5.73
CA THR A 129 15.39 -16.80 5.62
C THR A 129 14.26 -17.45 6.41
N ASN A 130 14.18 -18.77 6.44
CA ASN A 130 13.15 -19.48 7.21
C ASN A 130 13.33 -19.26 8.71
N GLN A 131 14.56 -19.34 9.22
CA GLN A 131 14.85 -19.10 10.64
C GLN A 131 14.54 -17.65 11.04
N VAL A 132 14.90 -16.68 10.19
CA VAL A 132 14.58 -15.26 10.38
C VAL A 132 13.05 -15.05 10.36
N THR A 133 12.34 -15.69 9.43
CA THR A 133 10.87 -15.60 9.32
C THR A 133 10.19 -16.13 10.59
N GLU A 134 10.63 -17.28 11.10
CA GLU A 134 10.11 -17.81 12.35
C GLU A 134 10.38 -16.91 13.55
N ALA A 135 11.60 -16.37 13.66
CA ALA A 135 11.96 -15.44 14.72
C ALA A 135 11.12 -14.15 14.64
N TYR A 136 10.86 -13.67 13.42
CA TYR A 136 10.03 -12.50 13.17
C TYR A 136 8.58 -12.71 13.59
N ASP A 137 7.99 -13.86 13.23
CA ASP A 137 6.64 -14.21 13.63
C ASP A 137 6.50 -14.42 15.15
N LYS A 138 7.59 -14.76 15.84
CA LYS A 138 7.65 -14.88 17.31
C LYS A 138 7.76 -13.55 18.05
N LEU A 139 8.15 -12.44 17.42
CA LEU A 139 8.26 -11.11 18.09
C LEU A 139 6.93 -10.56 18.64
N GLY A 140 5.79 -11.18 18.33
CA GLY A 140 4.46 -10.76 18.78
C GLY A 140 3.76 -11.77 19.70
N LYS A 141 4.48 -12.81 20.15
CA LYS A 141 4.10 -13.66 21.29
C LYS A 141 4.81 -13.13 22.53
#